data_AF-A0A4S8N389-F1
#
_entry.id   AF-A0A4S8N389-F1
#
_cell.length_a   1.000
_cell.length_b   1.000
_cell.length_c   1.000
_cell.angle_alpha   90.00
_cell.angle_beta   90.00
_cell.angle_gamma   90.00
#
_symmetry.space_group_name_H-M   'P 1'
#
loop_
_entity.id
_entity.type
_entity.pdbx_description
1 polymer ?
#
loop_
_entity_poly.entity_id
_entity_poly.type
_entity_poly.pdbx_seq_one_letter_code
_entity_poly.pdbx_strand_id
1 'polypeptide(L)'
;MKRYLAVALGILTAIGGFVDIGDLVTNAQVGARFGLSLGWIVVIGVLGICVFAEMSGRIAAVSHRATFDLVRERLGPRIGLLNLVGSMAVTLLTFIAEIGGVALALQLVTSIHHLAWVPLVAVLVWLVLWRAKFSAMENVLGLLGLTLIVFSVALWQLQPDWGDLGRQLALADKPAGEAWTTYAFFAVALFGAAMTPYEVFFFSSGGVEERWTVKDIPTMRANVLIGFPLGGLLSLSIAGAAAVVYGPLGISVETLGQVGLPVAVALGKVGLALAIVGFVAATFGAACETGLSAGYSLAQYAGWQWGKYVKPSVAGSFHASLVVFVLLAAGVLMTTVDPIMVTEMSVVFSAVALPLTYFPILVVANDPDYLGEHTNGRFANALGSGYLVLVVVASLAAIPLMVVTKMGTA
;
A
#
# COMPACT_ATOMS: atom_id res chain seq x y z
N MET A 1 -28.61 -10.10 -9.60
CA MET A 1 -27.56 -9.69 -10.57
C MET A 1 -26.80 -8.44 -10.14
N LYS A 2 -27.43 -7.28 -9.88
CA LYS A 2 -26.70 -6.02 -9.55
C LYS A 2 -25.75 -6.12 -8.33
N ARG A 3 -26.16 -6.83 -7.27
CA ARG A 3 -25.33 -7.01 -6.06
C ARG A 3 -24.08 -7.87 -6.31
N TYR A 4 -24.20 -8.94 -7.10
CA TYR A 4 -23.05 -9.80 -7.44
C TYR A 4 -22.04 -9.08 -8.34
N LEU A 5 -22.52 -8.26 -9.29
CA LEU A 5 -21.65 -7.43 -10.12
C LEU A 5 -20.92 -6.35 -9.32
N ALA A 6 -21.59 -5.74 -8.33
CA ALA A 6 -20.95 -4.77 -7.44
C ALA A 6 -19.87 -5.42 -6.55
N VAL A 7 -20.13 -6.62 -6.03
CA VAL A 7 -19.13 -7.39 -5.26
C VAL A 7 -17.96 -7.78 -6.16
N ALA A 8 -18.21 -8.31 -7.36
CA ALA A 8 -17.15 -8.66 -8.30
C ALA A 8 -16.31 -7.45 -8.69
N LEU A 9 -16.96 -6.31 -8.96
CA LEU A 9 -16.27 -5.06 -9.26
C LEU A 9 -15.41 -4.60 -8.08
N GLY A 10 -15.94 -4.62 -6.85
CA GLY A 10 -15.19 -4.24 -5.64
C GLY A 10 -13.99 -5.14 -5.37
N ILE A 11 -14.11 -6.45 -5.61
CA ILE A 11 -12.96 -7.37 -5.53
C ILE A 11 -11.94 -7.02 -6.61
N LEU A 12 -12.37 -6.88 -7.86
CA LEU A 12 -11.50 -6.58 -9.00
C LEU A 12 -10.71 -5.28 -8.80
N THR A 13 -11.37 -4.25 -8.29
CA THR A 13 -10.72 -2.96 -8.01
C THR A 13 -9.79 -3.03 -6.82
N ALA A 14 -10.13 -3.82 -5.78
CA ALA A 14 -9.25 -4.06 -4.64
C ALA A 14 -7.97 -4.80 -5.03
N ILE A 15 -8.01 -5.70 -6.01
CA ILE A 15 -6.79 -6.36 -6.53
C ILE A 15 -5.85 -5.33 -7.16
N GLY A 16 -6.39 -4.51 -8.07
CA GLY A 16 -5.58 -3.53 -8.81
C GLY A 16 -5.18 -2.31 -7.97
N GLY A 17 -5.91 -2.01 -6.89
CA GLY A 17 -5.61 -0.93 -5.95
C GLY A 17 -4.75 -1.35 -4.75
N PHE A 18 -4.48 -2.65 -4.55
CA PHE A 18 -3.62 -3.11 -3.46
C PHE A 18 -2.15 -2.81 -3.71
N VAL A 19 -1.69 -2.94 -4.95
CA VAL A 19 -0.28 -2.80 -5.29
C VAL A 19 0.03 -1.33 -5.54
N ASP A 20 1.07 -0.82 -4.89
CA ASP A 20 1.60 0.54 -5.08
C ASP A 20 3.08 0.54 -5.52
N ILE A 21 3.74 1.70 -5.59
CA ILE A 21 5.16 1.75 -6.01
C ILE A 21 6.07 1.03 -5.01
N GLY A 22 5.71 1.06 -3.72
CA GLY A 22 6.38 0.34 -2.63
C GLY A 22 6.39 -1.14 -2.87
N ASP A 23 5.22 -1.71 -3.17
CA ASP A 23 5.10 -3.13 -3.53
C ASP A 23 5.88 -3.48 -4.79
N LEU A 24 5.74 -2.69 -5.87
CA LEU A 24 6.39 -2.96 -7.14
C LEU A 24 7.92 -3.05 -6.98
N VAL A 25 8.52 -2.07 -6.32
CA VAL A 25 9.97 -1.99 -6.12
C VAL A 25 10.44 -3.04 -5.12
N THR A 26 9.82 -3.10 -3.93
CA THR A 26 10.30 -3.96 -2.84
C THR A 26 10.18 -5.44 -3.21
N ASN A 27 9.07 -5.86 -3.82
CA ASN A 27 8.91 -7.27 -4.23
C ASN A 27 9.88 -7.65 -5.34
N ALA A 28 10.15 -6.75 -6.31
CA ALA A 28 11.12 -7.03 -7.37
C ALA A 28 12.56 -7.10 -6.85
N GLN A 29 12.94 -6.19 -5.94
CA GLN A 29 14.23 -6.20 -5.26
C GLN A 29 14.45 -7.49 -4.48
N VAL A 30 13.47 -7.85 -3.67
CA VAL A 30 13.54 -9.06 -2.86
C VAL A 30 13.57 -10.31 -3.73
N GLY A 31 12.72 -10.37 -4.76
CA GLY A 31 12.71 -11.45 -5.72
C GLY A 31 14.05 -11.66 -6.40
N ALA A 32 14.65 -10.58 -6.91
CA ALA A 32 15.94 -10.64 -7.61
C ALA A 32 17.09 -11.10 -6.69
N ARG A 33 17.09 -10.66 -5.44
CA ARG A 33 18.20 -10.91 -4.49
C ARG A 33 18.05 -12.18 -3.66
N PHE A 34 16.83 -12.47 -3.22
CA PHE A 34 16.54 -13.55 -2.27
C PHE A 34 15.66 -14.66 -2.85
N GLY A 35 15.28 -14.58 -4.12
CA GLY A 35 14.30 -15.48 -4.70
C GLY A 35 12.94 -15.35 -4.00
N LEU A 36 12.25 -16.47 -3.80
CA LEU A 36 11.01 -16.51 -3.02
C LEU A 36 11.23 -16.84 -1.54
N SER A 37 12.47 -16.83 -1.04
CA SER A 37 12.76 -17.13 0.36
C SER A 37 12.07 -16.19 1.35
N LEU A 38 11.76 -14.94 0.95
CA LEU A 38 11.02 -13.97 1.75
C LEU A 38 9.53 -13.89 1.40
N GLY A 39 9.03 -14.71 0.46
CA GLY A 39 7.63 -14.66 0.03
C GLY A 39 6.64 -14.99 1.16
N TRP A 40 7.06 -15.72 2.19
CA TRP A 40 6.25 -15.95 3.39
C TRP A 40 5.94 -14.66 4.17
N ILE A 41 6.81 -13.64 4.11
CA ILE A 41 6.55 -12.32 4.71
C ILE A 41 5.37 -11.64 4.03
N VAL A 42 5.27 -11.73 2.70
CA VAL A 42 4.13 -11.20 1.95
C VAL A 42 2.84 -11.87 2.42
N VAL A 43 2.85 -13.20 2.60
CA VAL A 43 1.69 -13.94 3.12
C VAL A 43 1.30 -13.47 4.51
N ILE A 44 2.26 -13.30 5.42
CA ILE A 44 1.99 -12.79 6.78
C ILE A 44 1.48 -11.35 6.75
N GLY A 45 2.09 -10.48 5.95
CA GLY A 45 1.66 -9.08 5.79
C GLY A 45 0.22 -8.98 5.28
N VAL A 46 -0.09 -9.72 4.21
CA VAL A 46 -1.44 -9.79 3.61
C VAL A 46 -2.49 -10.29 4.62
N LEU A 47 -2.16 -11.31 5.42
CA LEU A 47 -3.06 -11.78 6.46
C LEU A 47 -3.22 -10.72 7.58
N GLY A 48 -2.15 -10.02 7.93
CA GLY A 48 -2.16 -8.92 8.89
C GLY A 48 -3.05 -7.76 8.45
N ILE A 49 -2.87 -7.26 7.22
CA ILE A 49 -3.70 -6.18 6.67
C ILE A 49 -5.16 -6.61 6.55
N CYS A 50 -5.46 -7.87 6.19
CA CYS A 50 -6.83 -8.39 6.20
C CYS A 50 -7.51 -8.27 7.57
N VAL A 51 -6.77 -8.59 8.65
CA VAL A 51 -7.29 -8.50 10.02
C VAL A 51 -7.61 -7.06 10.38
N PHE A 52 -6.68 -6.13 10.16
CA PHE A 52 -6.86 -4.73 10.57
C PHE A 52 -7.77 -3.92 9.64
N ALA A 53 -7.81 -4.25 8.35
CA ALA A 53 -8.73 -3.64 7.41
C ALA A 53 -10.17 -4.09 7.66
N GLU A 54 -10.41 -5.36 8.04
CA GLU A 54 -11.74 -5.79 8.50
C GLU A 54 -12.19 -4.99 9.72
N MET A 55 -11.31 -4.84 10.71
CA MET A 55 -11.60 -4.05 11.91
C MET A 55 -11.93 -2.60 11.55
N SER A 56 -11.11 -1.96 10.72
CA SER A 56 -11.28 -0.56 10.31
C SER A 56 -12.55 -0.34 9.47
N GLY A 57 -12.83 -1.25 8.52
CA GLY A 57 -14.05 -1.21 7.71
C GLY A 57 -15.31 -1.47 8.55
N ARG A 58 -15.26 -2.38 9.52
CA ARG A 58 -16.37 -2.63 10.45
C ARG A 58 -16.61 -1.44 11.36
N ILE A 59 -15.55 -0.80 11.86
CA ILE A 59 -15.65 0.46 12.62
C ILE A 59 -16.42 1.51 11.80
N ALA A 60 -16.03 1.74 10.54
CA ALA A 60 -16.72 2.69 9.68
C ALA A 60 -18.19 2.32 9.43
N ALA A 61 -18.48 1.05 9.14
CA ALA A 61 -19.82 0.57 8.80
C ALA A 61 -20.82 0.60 9.97
N VAL A 62 -20.33 0.43 11.21
CA VAL A 62 -21.17 0.37 12.42
C VAL A 62 -21.30 1.75 13.07
N SER A 63 -20.19 2.47 13.23
CA SER A 63 -20.17 3.76 13.92
C SER A 63 -20.52 4.96 13.01
N HIS A 64 -20.49 4.75 11.68
CA HIS A 64 -20.58 5.82 10.66
C HIS A 64 -19.49 6.90 10.79
N ARG A 65 -18.40 6.59 11.50
CA ARG A 65 -17.25 7.47 11.69
C ARG A 65 -15.98 6.75 11.25
N ALA A 66 -15.05 7.53 10.71
CA ALA A 66 -13.77 6.99 10.29
C ALA A 66 -12.94 6.55 11.49
N THR A 67 -12.05 5.57 11.30
CA THR A 67 -11.34 4.96 12.42
C THR A 67 -10.43 5.94 13.14
N PHE A 68 -9.75 6.82 12.40
CA PHE A 68 -8.85 7.81 12.99
C PHE A 68 -9.59 8.82 13.90
N ASP A 69 -10.81 9.22 13.52
CA ASP A 69 -11.67 10.09 14.35
C ASP A 69 -11.97 9.46 15.73
N LEU A 70 -12.35 8.17 15.74
CA LEU A 70 -12.59 7.44 17.00
C LEU A 70 -11.32 7.23 17.83
N VAL A 71 -10.17 7.05 17.19
CA VAL A 71 -8.89 6.92 17.88
C VAL A 71 -8.57 8.19 18.68
N ARG A 72 -8.79 9.37 18.10
CA ARG A 72 -8.60 10.65 18.80
C ARG A 72 -9.57 10.79 19.98
N GLU A 73 -10.82 10.41 19.80
CA GLU A 73 -11.83 10.53 20.85
C GLU A 73 -11.53 9.61 22.04
N ARG A 74 -11.12 8.37 21.78
CA ARG A 74 -10.88 7.39 22.85
C ARG A 74 -9.54 7.45 23.53
N LEU A 75 -8.47 7.54 22.74
CA LEU A 75 -7.12 7.56 23.29
C LEU A 75 -6.69 8.98 23.71
N GLY A 76 -7.57 9.95 23.48
CA GLY A 76 -7.36 11.35 23.79
C GLY A 76 -6.49 12.08 22.76
N PRO A 77 -6.43 13.41 22.85
CA PRO A 77 -5.80 14.25 21.83
C PRO A 77 -4.28 14.04 21.74
N ARG A 78 -3.61 13.64 22.82
CA ARG A 78 -2.14 13.44 22.81
C ARG A 78 -1.74 12.21 22.00
N ILE A 79 -2.40 11.07 22.22
CA ILE A 79 -2.15 9.84 21.46
C ILE A 79 -2.65 10.02 20.03
N GLY A 80 -3.80 10.68 19.84
CA GLY A 80 -4.29 11.07 18.52
C GLY A 80 -3.28 11.93 17.74
N LEU A 81 -2.62 12.89 18.40
CA LEU A 81 -1.58 13.72 17.77
C LEU A 81 -0.33 12.93 17.41
N LEU A 82 0.13 12.06 18.31
CA LEU A 82 1.28 11.19 18.04
C LEU A 82 1.02 10.28 16.83
N ASN A 83 -0.17 9.67 16.79
CA ASN A 83 -0.62 8.88 15.65
C ASN A 83 -0.70 9.74 14.38
N LEU A 84 -1.29 10.94 14.46
CA LEU A 84 -1.35 11.86 13.32
C LEU A 84 0.05 12.15 12.78
N VAL A 85 0.98 12.58 13.62
CA VAL A 85 2.32 12.97 13.17
C VAL A 85 3.07 11.78 12.55
N GLY A 86 3.02 10.61 13.19
CA GLY A 86 3.66 9.40 12.68
C GLY A 86 3.06 8.93 11.36
N SER A 87 1.73 8.78 11.30
CA SER A 87 1.01 8.36 10.09
C SER A 87 1.14 9.39 8.96
N MET A 88 1.16 10.69 9.27
CA MET A 88 1.25 11.75 8.26
C MET A 88 2.66 11.84 7.66
N ALA A 89 3.71 11.62 8.46
CA ALA A 89 5.08 11.58 7.95
C ALA A 89 5.25 10.45 6.94
N VAL A 90 4.76 9.25 7.26
CA VAL A 90 4.78 8.09 6.36
C VAL A 90 3.89 8.32 5.14
N THR A 91 2.65 8.77 5.34
CA THR A 91 1.72 9.10 4.25
C THR A 91 2.32 10.12 3.28
N LEU A 92 3.05 11.13 3.77
CA LEU A 92 3.73 12.10 2.90
C LEU A 92 4.88 11.44 2.11
N LEU A 93 5.69 10.59 2.73
CA LEU A 93 6.74 9.85 2.03
C LEU A 93 6.17 8.93 0.95
N THR A 94 5.12 8.17 1.26
CA THR A 94 4.42 7.35 0.27
C THR A 94 3.87 8.24 -0.84
N PHE A 95 3.24 9.36 -0.53
CA PHE A 95 2.68 10.24 -1.55
C PHE A 95 3.75 10.83 -2.49
N ILE A 96 4.92 11.17 -1.96
CA ILE A 96 6.10 11.56 -2.74
C ILE A 96 6.52 10.40 -3.66
N ALA A 97 6.66 9.20 -3.09
CA ALA A 97 7.04 8.00 -3.83
C ALA A 97 6.05 7.70 -4.96
N GLU A 98 4.74 7.81 -4.74
CA GLU A 98 3.73 7.53 -5.76
C GLU A 98 3.76 8.53 -6.92
N ILE A 99 3.84 9.84 -6.64
CA ILE A 99 3.98 10.86 -7.70
C ILE A 99 5.26 10.61 -8.50
N GLY A 100 6.35 10.28 -7.81
CA GLY A 100 7.62 9.93 -8.44
C GLY A 100 7.53 8.64 -9.26
N GLY A 101 6.80 7.62 -8.80
CA GLY A 101 6.54 6.36 -9.47
C GLY A 101 5.78 6.55 -10.79
N VAL A 102 4.73 7.37 -10.79
CA VAL A 102 4.02 7.74 -12.04
C VAL A 102 4.97 8.47 -12.98
N ALA A 103 5.78 9.42 -12.48
CA ALA A 103 6.73 10.16 -13.31
C ALA A 103 7.82 9.24 -13.92
N LEU A 104 8.29 8.25 -13.16
CA LEU A 104 9.20 7.22 -13.65
C LEU A 104 8.54 6.34 -14.72
N ALA A 105 7.28 5.92 -14.51
CA ALA A 105 6.55 5.12 -15.49
C ALA A 105 6.33 5.90 -16.81
N LEU A 106 6.05 7.21 -16.73
CA LEU A 106 5.99 8.08 -17.91
C LEU A 106 7.35 8.26 -18.59
N GLN A 107 8.43 8.32 -17.83
CA GLN A 107 9.80 8.33 -18.36
C GLN A 107 10.08 7.04 -19.17
N LEU A 108 9.60 5.88 -18.75
CA LEU A 108 9.79 4.61 -19.49
C LEU A 108 9.18 4.65 -20.89
N VAL A 109 8.06 5.34 -21.08
CA VAL A 109 7.39 5.44 -22.40
C VAL A 109 7.98 6.56 -23.25
N THR A 110 8.23 7.71 -22.63
CA THR A 110 8.56 8.94 -23.36
C THR A 110 10.05 9.14 -23.56
N SER A 111 10.89 8.43 -22.79
CA SER A 111 12.33 8.67 -22.67
C SER A 111 12.69 10.09 -22.20
N ILE A 112 11.70 10.86 -21.71
CA ILE A 112 11.91 12.19 -21.12
C ILE A 112 12.14 12.02 -19.62
N HIS A 113 13.13 12.75 -19.09
CA HIS A 113 13.50 12.69 -17.67
C HIS A 113 12.31 12.95 -16.73
N HIS A 114 12.14 12.13 -15.69
CA HIS A 114 10.99 12.15 -14.77
C HIS A 114 10.69 13.53 -14.18
N LEU A 115 11.71 14.35 -13.90
CA LEU A 115 11.54 15.72 -13.40
C LEU A 115 10.64 16.60 -14.28
N ALA A 116 10.61 16.38 -15.61
CA ALA A 116 9.70 17.11 -16.50
C ALA A 116 8.24 16.67 -16.30
N TRP A 117 8.01 15.44 -15.87
CA TRP A 117 6.69 14.86 -15.64
C TRP A 117 6.14 15.18 -14.23
N VAL A 118 7.00 15.37 -13.23
CA VAL A 118 6.60 15.63 -11.84
C VAL A 118 5.54 16.75 -11.71
N PRO A 119 5.72 17.96 -12.27
CA PRO A 119 4.70 19.01 -12.17
C PRO A 119 3.38 18.62 -12.84
N LEU A 120 3.44 17.93 -13.98
CA LEU A 120 2.24 17.48 -14.69
C LEU A 120 1.48 16.45 -13.86
N VAL A 121 2.17 15.44 -13.34
CA VAL A 121 1.58 14.40 -12.50
C VAL A 121 0.96 15.02 -11.25
N ALA A 122 1.67 15.92 -10.57
CA ALA A 122 1.17 16.61 -9.39
C ALA A 122 -0.15 17.37 -9.68
N VAL A 123 -0.21 18.10 -10.79
CA VAL A 123 -1.43 18.80 -11.23
C VAL A 123 -2.56 17.81 -11.57
N LEU A 124 -2.25 16.70 -12.24
CA LEU A 124 -3.24 15.68 -12.59
C LEU A 124 -3.81 14.99 -11.34
N VAL A 125 -2.96 14.58 -10.40
CA VAL A 125 -3.37 14.02 -9.10
C VAL A 125 -4.27 15.03 -8.39
N TRP A 126 -3.84 16.28 -8.24
CA TRP A 126 -4.66 17.32 -7.62
C TRP A 126 -6.01 17.51 -8.31
N LEU A 127 -6.05 17.50 -9.65
CA LEU A 127 -7.28 17.66 -10.42
C LEU A 127 -8.25 16.48 -10.18
N VAL A 128 -7.74 15.26 -10.09
CA VAL A 128 -8.54 14.07 -9.76
C VAL A 128 -9.04 14.11 -8.32
N LEU A 129 -8.19 14.51 -7.38
CA LEU A 129 -8.56 14.73 -5.98
C LEU A 129 -9.69 15.76 -5.86
N TRP A 130 -9.62 16.84 -6.65
CA TRP A 130 -10.58 17.94 -6.62
C TRP A 130 -11.89 17.65 -7.37
N ARG A 131 -11.86 17.03 -8.55
CA ARG A 131 -13.03 16.89 -9.44
C ARG A 131 -13.62 15.48 -9.54
N ALA A 132 -12.81 14.44 -9.42
CA ALA A 132 -13.29 13.09 -9.68
C ALA A 132 -14.18 12.61 -8.54
N LYS A 133 -15.25 11.88 -8.86
CA LYS A 133 -16.07 11.19 -7.85
C LYS A 133 -15.24 10.08 -7.20
N PHE A 134 -15.47 9.83 -5.91
CA PHE A 134 -14.76 8.79 -5.15
C PHE A 134 -14.84 7.42 -5.84
N SER A 135 -16.04 6.91 -6.07
CA SER A 135 -16.27 5.65 -6.79
C SER A 135 -15.71 5.61 -8.20
N ALA A 136 -15.64 6.72 -8.94
CA ALA A 136 -15.07 6.72 -10.29
C ALA A 136 -13.54 6.56 -10.25
N MET A 137 -12.89 7.17 -9.27
CA MET A 137 -11.45 7.08 -9.05
C MET A 137 -11.04 5.64 -8.70
N GLU A 138 -11.68 5.03 -7.70
CA GLU A 138 -11.39 3.64 -7.30
C GLU A 138 -11.67 2.64 -8.42
N ASN A 139 -12.83 2.77 -9.09
CA ASN A 139 -13.21 1.80 -10.13
C ASN A 139 -12.29 1.88 -11.34
N VAL A 140 -11.98 3.07 -11.84
CA VAL A 140 -11.16 3.22 -13.05
C VAL A 140 -9.72 2.84 -12.77
N LEU A 141 -9.13 3.33 -11.67
CA LEU A 141 -7.73 3.08 -11.35
C LEU A 141 -7.52 1.62 -10.91
N GLY A 142 -8.43 1.05 -10.12
CA GLY A 142 -8.39 -0.37 -9.76
C GLY A 142 -8.53 -1.30 -10.98
N LEU A 143 -9.47 -1.01 -11.90
CA LEU A 143 -9.62 -1.82 -13.12
C LEU A 143 -8.43 -1.69 -14.07
N LEU A 144 -7.81 -0.51 -14.18
CA LEU A 144 -6.58 -0.35 -14.95
C LEU A 144 -5.39 -1.01 -14.25
N GLY A 145 -5.33 -0.96 -12.92
CA GLY A 145 -4.31 -1.63 -12.11
C GLY A 145 -4.31 -3.15 -12.26
N LEU A 146 -5.47 -3.77 -12.57
CA LEU A 146 -5.56 -5.19 -12.91
C LEU A 146 -4.67 -5.60 -14.10
N THR A 147 -4.24 -4.67 -14.95
CA THR A 147 -3.28 -4.97 -16.01
C THR A 147 -1.95 -5.50 -15.47
N LEU A 148 -1.63 -5.25 -14.19
CA LEU A 148 -0.50 -5.86 -13.49
C LEU A 148 -0.58 -7.39 -13.40
N ILE A 149 -1.74 -8.02 -13.64
CA ILE A 149 -1.85 -9.49 -13.76
C ILE A 149 -0.90 -10.05 -14.84
N VAL A 150 -0.42 -9.20 -15.75
CA VAL A 150 0.63 -9.51 -16.71
C VAL A 150 1.90 -10.07 -16.04
N PHE A 151 2.20 -9.71 -14.78
CA PHE A 151 3.30 -10.30 -14.01
C PHE A 151 3.06 -11.78 -13.69
N SER A 152 1.84 -12.14 -13.28
CA SER A 152 1.48 -13.54 -13.04
C SER A 152 1.53 -14.35 -14.33
N VAL A 153 1.04 -13.78 -15.44
CA VAL A 153 1.13 -14.41 -16.76
C VAL A 153 2.58 -14.55 -17.21
N ALA A 154 3.41 -13.52 -17.00
CA ALA A 154 4.83 -13.55 -17.33
C ALA A 154 5.58 -14.61 -16.53
N LEU A 155 5.38 -14.67 -15.21
CA LEU A 155 5.97 -15.71 -14.36
C LEU A 155 5.58 -17.11 -14.83
N TRP A 156 4.31 -17.31 -15.19
CA TRP A 156 3.89 -18.60 -15.75
C TRP A 156 4.56 -18.91 -17.10
N GLN A 157 4.66 -17.91 -17.98
CA GLN A 157 5.28 -18.06 -19.29
C GLN A 157 6.80 -18.29 -19.23
N LEU A 158 7.47 -17.80 -18.18
CA LEU A 158 8.88 -18.06 -17.91
C LEU A 158 9.15 -19.55 -17.56
N GLN A 159 8.10 -20.33 -17.31
CA GLN A 159 8.18 -21.78 -16.99
C GLN A 159 9.21 -22.10 -15.90
N PRO A 160 9.12 -21.49 -14.71
CA PRO A 160 10.05 -21.75 -13.63
C PRO A 160 9.89 -23.18 -13.09
N ASP A 161 10.91 -23.66 -12.38
CA ASP A 161 10.75 -24.82 -11.51
C ASP A 161 9.87 -24.43 -10.31
N TRP A 162 8.59 -24.74 -10.41
CA TRP A 162 7.61 -24.50 -9.34
C TRP A 162 7.94 -25.24 -8.05
N GLY A 163 8.62 -26.40 -8.15
CA GLY A 163 9.08 -27.15 -6.99
C GLY A 163 10.19 -26.42 -6.25
N ASP A 164 11.11 -25.78 -6.96
CA ASP A 164 12.15 -24.95 -6.37
C ASP A 164 11.58 -23.66 -5.78
N LEU A 165 10.74 -22.94 -6.52
CA LEU A 165 10.07 -21.73 -6.01
C LEU A 165 9.24 -22.01 -4.75
N GLY A 166 8.48 -23.10 -4.73
CA GLY A 166 7.72 -23.53 -3.55
C GLY A 166 8.63 -23.94 -2.38
N ARG A 167 9.79 -24.55 -2.67
CA ARG A 167 10.78 -24.89 -1.64
C ARG A 167 11.42 -23.65 -1.03
N GLN A 168 11.79 -22.66 -1.84
CA GLN A 168 12.32 -21.39 -1.35
C GLN A 168 11.32 -20.70 -0.42
N LEU A 169 10.05 -20.64 -0.83
CA LEU A 169 8.95 -20.10 -0.01
C LEU A 169 8.82 -20.83 1.34
N ALA A 170 8.92 -22.16 1.33
CA ALA A 170 8.68 -23.00 2.51
C ALA A 170 9.87 -23.06 3.48
N LEU A 171 11.11 -23.09 2.96
CA LEU A 171 12.31 -23.17 3.79
C LEU A 171 12.59 -21.86 4.52
N ALA A 172 12.19 -20.72 3.92
CA ALA A 172 12.40 -19.39 4.50
C ALA A 172 13.86 -19.14 4.91
N ASP A 173 14.81 -19.79 4.22
CA ASP A 173 16.24 -19.67 4.51
C ASP A 173 16.88 -18.60 3.64
N LYS A 174 17.88 -17.92 4.18
CA LYS A 174 18.60 -16.89 3.43
C LYS A 174 19.50 -17.54 2.36
N PRO A 175 19.69 -16.89 1.20
CA PRO A 175 20.70 -17.32 0.23
C PRO A 175 22.10 -17.41 0.83
N ALA A 176 22.91 -18.31 0.28
CA ALA A 176 24.31 -18.44 0.66
C ALA A 176 25.06 -17.12 0.36
N GLY A 177 25.81 -16.61 1.33
CA GLY A 177 26.54 -15.34 1.22
C GLY A 177 25.80 -14.11 1.77
N GLU A 178 24.49 -14.16 1.94
CA GLU A 178 23.73 -13.05 2.53
C GLU A 178 23.85 -13.01 4.06
N ALA A 179 23.86 -11.80 4.63
CA ALA A 179 23.82 -11.62 6.08
C ALA A 179 22.39 -11.75 6.61
N TRP A 180 22.21 -12.36 7.79
CA TRP A 180 20.90 -12.44 8.44
C TRP A 180 20.30 -11.06 8.74
N THR A 181 21.13 -10.06 9.01
CA THR A 181 20.70 -8.67 9.20
C THR A 181 20.10 -8.09 7.93
N THR A 182 20.70 -8.37 6.77
CA THR A 182 20.21 -7.87 5.47
C THR A 182 18.93 -8.60 5.06
N TYR A 183 18.88 -9.92 5.27
CA TYR A 183 17.65 -10.70 5.09
C TYR A 183 16.50 -10.17 5.98
N ALA A 184 16.78 -9.92 7.26
CA ALA A 184 15.80 -9.35 8.19
C ALA A 184 15.38 -7.93 7.83
N PHE A 185 16.28 -7.10 7.29
CA PHE A 185 15.96 -5.75 6.81
C PHE A 185 14.91 -5.80 5.70
N PHE A 186 15.12 -6.64 4.69
CA PHE A 186 14.16 -6.81 3.59
C PHE A 186 12.86 -7.49 4.04
N ALA A 187 12.91 -8.36 5.06
CA ALA A 187 11.70 -8.88 5.70
C ALA A 187 10.87 -7.76 6.35
N VAL A 188 11.52 -6.84 7.08
CA VAL A 188 10.83 -5.69 7.67
C VAL A 188 10.30 -4.74 6.60
N ALA A 189 11.06 -4.52 5.52
CA ALA A 189 10.60 -3.71 4.40
C ALA A 189 9.36 -4.32 3.73
N LEU A 190 9.39 -5.61 3.34
CA LEU A 190 8.20 -6.26 2.76
C LEU A 190 6.99 -6.23 3.70
N PHE A 191 7.21 -6.42 5.01
CA PHE A 191 6.14 -6.35 5.98
C PHE A 191 5.58 -4.92 6.11
N GLY A 192 6.43 -3.90 6.05
CA GLY A 192 6.05 -2.49 6.04
C GLY A 192 5.26 -2.09 4.80
N ALA A 193 5.66 -2.60 3.62
CA ALA A 193 4.96 -2.35 2.35
C ALA A 193 3.55 -2.97 2.38
N ALA A 194 3.44 -4.25 2.75
CA ALA A 194 2.16 -4.96 2.76
C ALA A 194 1.17 -4.51 3.85
N MET A 195 1.61 -3.68 4.80
CA MET A 195 0.80 -3.21 5.92
C MET A 195 0.86 -1.68 6.02
N THR A 196 0.90 -0.96 4.89
CA THR A 196 1.12 0.48 4.93
C THR A 196 -0.04 1.19 5.66
N PRO A 197 0.23 2.07 6.65
CA PRO A 197 -0.81 2.68 7.48
C PRO A 197 -1.92 3.44 6.76
N TYR A 198 -1.62 4.11 5.64
CA TYR A 198 -2.61 4.95 4.96
C TYR A 198 -3.80 4.12 4.46
N GLU A 199 -3.58 2.86 4.10
CA GLU A 199 -4.59 1.98 3.51
C GLU A 199 -5.78 1.80 4.45
N VAL A 200 -5.56 1.49 5.73
CA VAL A 200 -6.66 1.26 6.68
C VAL A 200 -7.41 2.55 7.02
N PHE A 201 -6.70 3.68 7.09
CA PHE A 201 -7.34 4.98 7.33
C PHE A 201 -8.15 5.45 6.11
N PHE A 202 -7.57 5.30 4.91
CA PHE A 202 -8.26 5.57 3.65
C PHE A 202 -9.49 4.68 3.51
N PHE A 203 -9.34 3.36 3.69
CA PHE A 203 -10.42 2.38 3.60
C PHE A 203 -11.58 2.70 4.55
N SER A 204 -11.29 3.03 5.81
CA SER A 204 -12.33 3.44 6.77
C SER A 204 -13.02 4.76 6.37
N SER A 205 -12.28 5.73 5.84
CA SER A 205 -12.81 7.02 5.40
C SER A 205 -13.65 6.87 4.12
N GLY A 206 -13.22 6.02 3.18
CA GLY A 206 -13.98 5.63 2.00
C GLY A 206 -15.29 4.92 2.36
N GLY A 207 -15.27 4.08 3.39
CA GLY A 207 -16.49 3.47 3.93
C GLY A 207 -17.51 4.51 4.44
N VAL A 208 -17.04 5.61 5.03
CA VAL A 208 -17.92 6.73 5.44
C VAL A 208 -18.41 7.52 4.21
N GLU A 209 -17.55 7.78 3.23
CA GLU A 209 -17.91 8.46 1.97
C GLU A 209 -19.01 7.72 1.20
N GLU A 210 -18.86 6.40 1.07
CA GLU A 210 -19.81 5.49 0.42
C GLU A 210 -20.97 5.08 1.36
N ARG A 211 -21.04 5.67 2.57
CA ARG A 211 -22.12 5.50 3.55
C ARG A 211 -22.39 4.04 3.91
N TRP A 212 -21.33 3.28 4.15
CA TRP A 212 -21.44 1.90 4.59
C TRP A 212 -22.26 1.79 5.86
N THR A 213 -23.04 0.72 5.90
CA THR A 213 -23.86 0.31 7.03
C THR A 213 -23.53 -1.12 7.42
N VAL A 214 -24.09 -1.59 8.53
CA VAL A 214 -23.99 -3.01 8.95
C VAL A 214 -24.34 -4.00 7.82
N LYS A 215 -25.21 -3.63 6.88
CA LYS A 215 -25.61 -4.47 5.74
C LYS A 215 -24.49 -4.70 4.72
N ASP A 216 -23.50 -3.81 4.71
CA ASP A 216 -22.39 -3.80 3.76
C ASP A 216 -21.19 -4.59 4.29
N ILE A 217 -21.16 -4.93 5.59
CA ILE A 217 -20.10 -5.72 6.23
C ILE A 217 -19.75 -7.00 5.46
N PRO A 218 -20.71 -7.83 4.97
CA PRO A 218 -20.36 -9.03 4.22
C PRO A 218 -19.64 -8.73 2.90
N THR A 219 -20.03 -7.66 2.20
CA THR A 219 -19.39 -7.22 0.96
C THR A 219 -18.01 -6.64 1.23
N MET A 220 -17.88 -5.79 2.25
CA MET A 220 -16.61 -5.26 2.73
C MET A 220 -15.63 -6.38 3.09
N ARG A 221 -16.09 -7.39 3.87
CA ARG A 221 -15.29 -8.57 4.21
C ARG A 221 -14.87 -9.37 2.98
N ALA A 222 -15.75 -9.54 2.00
CA ALA A 222 -15.38 -10.22 0.76
C ALA A 222 -14.29 -9.44 -0.01
N ASN A 223 -14.41 -8.12 -0.10
CA ASN A 223 -13.39 -7.27 -0.74
C ASN A 223 -12.05 -7.37 -0.01
N VAL A 224 -12.04 -7.35 1.33
CA VAL A 224 -10.83 -7.49 2.15
C VAL A 224 -10.21 -8.89 2.03
N LEU A 225 -11.00 -9.94 2.28
CA LEU A 225 -10.52 -11.32 2.37
C LEU A 225 -10.27 -12.00 1.02
N ILE A 226 -10.64 -11.36 -0.09
CA ILE A 226 -10.37 -11.84 -1.45
C ILE A 226 -9.44 -10.87 -2.19
N GLY A 227 -9.71 -9.57 -2.13
CA GLY A 227 -8.93 -8.54 -2.81
C GLY A 227 -7.47 -8.51 -2.36
N PHE A 228 -7.22 -8.37 -1.05
CA PHE A 228 -5.84 -8.31 -0.55
C PHE A 228 -5.05 -9.61 -0.80
N PRO A 229 -5.59 -10.82 -0.61
CA PRO A 229 -4.88 -12.04 -0.99
C PRO A 229 -4.52 -12.12 -2.47
N LEU A 230 -5.41 -11.68 -3.35
CA LEU A 230 -5.13 -11.63 -4.79
C LEU A 230 -4.07 -10.57 -5.13
N GLY A 231 -4.06 -9.44 -4.44
CA GLY A 231 -2.97 -8.47 -4.50
C GLY A 231 -1.64 -9.06 -4.00
N GLY A 232 -1.65 -9.82 -2.90
CA GLY A 232 -0.50 -10.55 -2.40
C GLY A 232 0.05 -11.59 -3.39
N LEU A 233 -0.83 -12.28 -4.14
CA LEU A 233 -0.41 -13.17 -5.23
C LEU A 233 0.28 -12.39 -6.36
N LEU A 234 -0.15 -11.17 -6.64
CA LEU A 234 0.50 -10.29 -7.60
C LEU A 234 1.90 -9.86 -7.09
N SER A 235 2.03 -9.48 -5.81
CA SER A 235 3.32 -9.20 -5.16
C SER A 235 4.28 -10.39 -5.24
N LEU A 236 3.80 -11.61 -4.96
CA LEU A 236 4.57 -12.85 -5.14
C LEU A 236 4.92 -13.12 -6.62
N SER A 237 4.04 -12.75 -7.55
CA SER A 237 4.30 -12.90 -8.99
C SER A 237 5.41 -11.96 -9.46
N ILE A 238 5.45 -10.73 -8.94
CA ILE A 238 6.51 -9.76 -9.20
C ILE A 238 7.84 -10.29 -8.65
N ALA A 239 7.87 -10.74 -7.40
CA ALA A 239 9.05 -11.32 -6.78
C ALA A 239 9.52 -12.59 -7.52
N GLY A 240 8.61 -13.48 -7.88
CA GLY A 240 8.93 -14.70 -8.64
C GLY A 240 9.47 -14.39 -10.03
N ALA A 241 8.88 -13.44 -10.76
CA ALA A 241 9.36 -13.06 -12.08
C ALA A 241 10.77 -12.45 -12.00
N ALA A 242 11.03 -11.60 -11.01
CA ALA A 242 12.35 -11.06 -10.73
C ALA A 242 13.36 -12.16 -10.35
N ALA A 243 12.96 -13.11 -9.49
CA ALA A 243 13.81 -14.23 -9.08
C ALA A 243 14.26 -15.09 -10.27
N VAL A 244 13.33 -15.41 -11.17
CA VAL A 244 13.59 -16.29 -12.32
C VAL A 244 14.49 -15.62 -13.36
N VAL A 245 14.30 -14.31 -13.59
CA VAL A 245 15.05 -13.57 -14.61
C VAL A 245 16.39 -13.05 -14.08
N TYR A 246 16.41 -12.50 -12.87
CA TYR A 246 17.60 -11.83 -12.31
C TYR A 246 18.44 -12.70 -11.41
N GLY A 247 17.83 -13.64 -10.68
CA GLY A 247 18.54 -14.51 -9.73
C GLY A 247 19.72 -15.25 -10.37
N PRO A 248 19.54 -15.97 -11.50
CA PRO A 248 20.63 -16.65 -12.19
C PRO A 248 21.73 -15.72 -12.73
N LEU A 249 21.42 -14.43 -12.92
CA LEU A 249 22.34 -13.43 -13.45
C LEU A 249 23.05 -12.62 -12.35
N GLY A 250 22.63 -12.75 -11.09
CA GLY A 250 23.15 -11.95 -9.97
C GLY A 250 22.89 -10.44 -10.12
N ILE A 251 21.77 -10.06 -10.76
CA ILE A 251 21.43 -8.65 -11.04
C ILE A 251 20.52 -8.10 -9.93
N SER A 252 20.87 -6.95 -9.37
CA SER A 252 20.01 -6.17 -8.46
C SER A 252 18.98 -5.34 -9.24
N VAL A 253 17.82 -5.11 -8.61
CA VAL A 253 16.78 -4.20 -9.12
C VAL A 253 16.93 -2.86 -8.43
N GLU A 254 17.28 -1.82 -9.18
CA GLU A 254 17.54 -0.46 -8.68
C GLU A 254 16.63 0.58 -9.35
N THR A 255 15.91 0.19 -10.40
CA THR A 255 15.08 1.10 -11.20
C THR A 255 13.70 0.50 -11.47
N LEU A 256 12.70 1.36 -11.67
CA LEU A 256 11.35 0.92 -12.08
C LEU A 256 11.37 0.17 -13.43
N GLY A 257 12.31 0.51 -14.32
CA GLY A 257 12.49 -0.20 -15.59
C GLY A 257 12.84 -1.68 -15.38
N GLN A 258 13.71 -1.98 -14.41
CA GLN A 258 14.07 -3.36 -14.05
C GLN A 258 12.90 -4.13 -13.43
N VAL A 259 11.97 -3.45 -12.75
CA VAL A 259 10.73 -4.12 -12.29
C VAL A 259 9.93 -4.68 -13.47
N GLY A 260 9.82 -3.94 -14.58
CA GLY A 260 9.02 -4.35 -15.75
C GLY A 260 9.72 -5.30 -16.73
N LEU A 261 11.05 -5.40 -16.67
CA LEU A 261 11.84 -6.19 -17.63
C LEU A 261 11.56 -7.69 -17.63
N PRO A 262 11.31 -8.38 -16.49
CA PRO A 262 10.91 -9.79 -16.51
C PRO A 262 9.66 -10.04 -17.36
N VAL A 263 8.70 -9.11 -17.34
CA VAL A 263 7.51 -9.17 -18.19
C VAL A 263 7.88 -9.00 -19.67
N ALA A 264 8.80 -8.10 -19.98
CA ALA A 264 9.30 -7.90 -21.35
C ALA A 264 10.00 -9.14 -21.89
N VAL A 265 10.79 -9.84 -21.06
CA VAL A 265 11.47 -11.10 -21.43
C VAL A 265 10.45 -12.19 -21.76
N ALA A 266 9.40 -12.32 -20.94
CA ALA A 266 8.40 -13.37 -21.08
C ALA A 266 7.38 -13.12 -22.21
N LEU A 267 6.92 -11.88 -22.35
CA LEU A 267 5.74 -11.51 -23.14
C LEU A 267 6.02 -10.41 -24.19
N GLY A 268 7.28 -10.02 -24.35
CA GLY A 268 7.71 -9.02 -25.32
C GLY A 268 7.17 -7.62 -25.07
N LYS A 269 7.12 -6.82 -26.14
CA LYS A 269 6.71 -5.40 -26.08
C LYS A 269 5.28 -5.20 -25.60
N VAL A 270 4.37 -6.11 -25.94
CA VAL A 270 2.96 -6.03 -25.53
C VAL A 270 2.83 -6.23 -24.01
N GLY A 271 3.53 -7.23 -23.46
CA GLY A 271 3.56 -7.45 -22.01
C GLY A 271 4.14 -6.25 -21.28
N LEU A 272 5.25 -5.69 -21.75
CA LEU A 272 5.84 -4.49 -21.17
C LEU A 272 4.89 -3.28 -21.22
N ALA A 273 4.19 -3.07 -22.34
CA ALA A 273 3.22 -2.00 -22.45
C ALA A 273 2.08 -2.15 -21.43
N LEU A 274 1.56 -3.38 -21.23
CA LEU A 274 0.57 -3.66 -20.20
C LEU A 274 1.12 -3.42 -18.79
N ALA A 275 2.37 -3.83 -18.52
CA ALA A 275 3.01 -3.58 -17.22
C ALA A 275 3.14 -2.08 -16.93
N ILE A 276 3.53 -1.27 -17.92
CA ILE A 276 3.66 0.18 -17.75
C ILE A 276 2.28 0.84 -17.52
N VAL A 277 1.23 0.40 -18.23
CA VAL A 277 -0.14 0.86 -17.93
C VAL A 277 -0.52 0.51 -16.49
N GLY A 278 -0.19 -0.71 -16.05
CA GLY A 278 -0.38 -1.14 -14.67
C GLY A 278 0.39 -0.29 -13.67
N PHE A 279 1.67 0.00 -13.92
CA PHE A 279 2.48 0.87 -13.08
C PHE A 279 1.84 2.25 -12.93
N VAL A 280 1.46 2.89 -14.05
CA VAL A 280 0.81 4.20 -14.02
C VAL A 280 -0.51 4.14 -13.24
N ALA A 281 -1.35 3.14 -13.51
CA ALA A 281 -2.67 3.04 -12.88
C ALA A 281 -2.60 2.78 -11.38
N ALA A 282 -1.76 1.82 -10.97
CA ALA A 282 -1.53 1.45 -9.58
C ALA A 282 -0.95 2.62 -8.78
N THR A 283 0.17 3.19 -9.25
CA THR A 283 0.85 4.29 -8.55
C THR A 283 0.04 5.59 -8.55
N PHE A 284 -0.69 5.89 -9.64
CA PHE A 284 -1.59 7.05 -9.65
C PHE A 284 -2.82 6.84 -8.75
N GLY A 285 -3.32 5.59 -8.67
CA GLY A 285 -4.32 5.14 -7.70
C GLY A 285 -3.86 5.40 -6.28
N ALA A 286 -2.75 4.79 -5.89
CA ALA A 286 -2.14 4.94 -4.57
C ALA A 286 -1.82 6.41 -4.25
N ALA A 287 -1.37 7.23 -5.23
CA ALA A 287 -1.21 8.67 -5.03
C ALA A 287 -2.53 9.34 -4.62
N CYS A 288 -3.62 9.04 -5.32
CA CYS A 288 -4.93 9.60 -5.00
C CYS A 288 -5.42 9.14 -3.62
N GLU A 289 -5.26 7.86 -3.28
CA GLU A 289 -5.68 7.30 -2.00
C GLU A 289 -4.87 7.89 -0.84
N THR A 290 -3.54 7.92 -0.98
CA THR A 290 -2.62 8.49 0.01
C THR A 290 -2.86 9.98 0.21
N GLY A 291 -3.08 10.74 -0.89
CA GLY A 291 -3.42 12.15 -0.84
C GLY A 291 -4.75 12.41 -0.10
N LEU A 292 -5.79 11.62 -0.37
CA LEU A 292 -7.06 11.70 0.36
C LEU A 292 -6.88 11.31 1.83
N SER A 293 -6.13 10.25 2.11
CA SER A 293 -5.85 9.77 3.47
C SER A 293 -5.19 10.86 4.33
N ALA A 294 -4.26 11.63 3.77
CA ALA A 294 -3.66 12.79 4.43
C ALA A 294 -4.71 13.85 4.77
N GLY A 295 -5.53 14.25 3.80
CA GLY A 295 -6.57 15.25 4.02
C GLY A 295 -7.63 14.80 5.03
N TYR A 296 -8.06 13.54 4.95
CA TYR A 296 -9.02 12.94 5.87
C TYR A 296 -8.46 12.91 7.29
N SER A 297 -7.25 12.40 7.49
CA SER A 297 -6.65 12.29 8.82
C SER A 297 -6.45 13.65 9.47
N LEU A 298 -6.01 14.67 8.71
CA LEU A 298 -5.90 16.05 9.20
C LEU A 298 -7.26 16.63 9.59
N ALA A 299 -8.26 16.48 8.74
CA ALA A 299 -9.58 17.04 9.00
C ALA A 299 -10.28 16.34 10.18
N GLN A 300 -10.18 15.02 10.27
CA GLN A 300 -10.68 14.22 11.40
C GLN A 300 -9.97 14.61 12.70
N TYR A 301 -8.64 14.78 12.67
CA TYR A 301 -7.90 15.26 13.84
C TYR A 301 -8.26 16.69 14.23
N ALA A 302 -8.57 17.57 13.28
CA ALA A 302 -8.89 18.97 13.58
C ALA A 302 -10.38 19.19 13.86
N GLY A 303 -11.25 18.22 13.58
CA GLY A 303 -12.70 18.37 13.63
C GLY A 303 -13.27 19.22 12.48
N TRP A 304 -12.56 19.31 11.35
CA TRP A 304 -13.02 20.05 10.18
C TRP A 304 -14.05 19.25 9.39
N GLN A 305 -14.88 19.94 8.60
CA GLN A 305 -15.70 19.29 7.58
C GLN A 305 -14.80 18.75 6.47
N TRP A 306 -15.05 17.51 6.04
CA TRP A 306 -14.25 16.80 5.04
C TRP A 306 -15.10 15.93 4.13
N GLY A 307 -14.50 15.53 3.02
CA GLY A 307 -15.05 14.54 2.10
C GLY A 307 -15.33 15.09 0.71
N LYS A 308 -15.25 14.23 -0.30
CA LYS A 308 -15.40 14.60 -1.72
C LYS A 308 -16.82 15.01 -2.10
N TYR A 309 -17.80 14.59 -1.30
CA TYR A 309 -19.21 14.98 -1.47
C TYR A 309 -19.57 16.30 -0.77
N VAL A 310 -18.64 16.89 0.00
CA VAL A 310 -18.84 18.18 0.66
C VAL A 310 -18.42 19.31 -0.28
N LYS A 311 -19.18 20.40 -0.31
CA LYS A 311 -18.84 21.56 -1.15
C LYS A 311 -17.48 22.12 -0.73
N PRO A 312 -16.57 22.45 -1.67
CA PRO A 312 -15.25 22.95 -1.31
C PRO A 312 -15.24 24.23 -0.49
N SER A 313 -16.27 25.08 -0.62
CA SER A 313 -16.42 26.28 0.22
C SER A 313 -16.68 25.98 1.70
N VAL A 314 -17.15 24.76 2.00
CA VAL A 314 -17.41 24.28 3.37
C VAL A 314 -16.23 23.45 3.88
N ALA A 315 -15.64 22.62 3.02
CA ALA A 315 -14.47 21.79 3.33
C ALA A 315 -13.15 22.45 2.93
N GLY A 316 -13.04 23.78 3.11
CA GLY A 316 -11.89 24.56 2.63
C GLY A 316 -10.55 24.07 3.17
N SER A 317 -10.47 23.79 4.47
CA SER A 317 -9.25 23.28 5.12
C SER A 317 -8.84 21.89 4.62
N PHE A 318 -9.82 21.01 4.36
CA PHE A 318 -9.58 19.70 3.76
C PHE A 318 -8.93 19.86 2.37
N HIS A 319 -9.52 20.65 1.48
CA HIS A 319 -8.92 20.84 0.14
C HIS A 319 -7.60 21.61 0.16
N ALA A 320 -7.44 22.59 1.06
CA ALA A 320 -6.18 23.29 1.24
C ALA A 320 -5.07 22.31 1.66
N SER A 321 -5.38 21.35 2.53
CA SER A 321 -4.42 20.31 2.94
C SER A 321 -3.98 19.45 1.76
N LEU A 322 -4.90 19.06 0.86
CA LEU A 322 -4.58 18.32 -0.36
C LEU A 322 -3.61 19.10 -1.27
N VAL A 323 -3.86 20.41 -1.46
CA VAL A 323 -2.98 21.28 -2.24
C VAL A 323 -1.58 21.35 -1.62
N VAL A 324 -1.51 21.54 -0.30
CA VAL A 324 -0.22 21.59 0.41
C VAL A 324 0.55 20.28 0.23
N PHE A 325 -0.12 19.13 0.36
CA PHE A 325 0.51 17.83 0.16
C PHE A 325 1.06 17.67 -1.26
N VAL A 326 0.28 18.04 -2.27
CA VAL A 326 0.72 17.99 -3.68
C VAL A 326 1.92 18.89 -3.92
N LEU A 327 1.90 20.11 -3.38
CA LEU A 327 3.01 21.06 -3.51
C LEU A 327 4.27 20.59 -2.79
N LEU A 328 4.14 20.02 -1.59
CA LEU A 328 5.27 19.44 -0.85
C LEU A 328 5.85 18.26 -1.61
N ALA A 329 5.00 17.36 -2.10
CA ALA A 329 5.47 16.18 -2.83
C ALA A 329 6.19 16.54 -4.13
N ALA A 330 5.59 17.43 -4.93
CA ALA A 330 6.24 17.97 -6.12
C ALA A 330 7.53 18.73 -5.76
N GLY A 331 7.51 19.55 -4.71
CA GLY A 331 8.67 20.33 -4.28
C GLY A 331 9.86 19.45 -3.91
N VAL A 332 9.62 18.37 -3.16
CA VAL A 332 10.65 17.38 -2.79
C VAL A 332 11.19 16.67 -4.04
N LEU A 333 10.33 16.17 -4.92
CA LEU A 333 10.78 15.50 -6.15
C LEU A 333 11.60 16.43 -7.06
N MET A 334 11.26 17.73 -7.09
CA MET A 334 12.01 18.74 -7.85
C MET A 334 13.39 19.04 -7.27
N THR A 335 13.76 18.54 -6.09
CA THR A 335 15.14 18.60 -5.56
C THR A 335 16.04 17.49 -6.11
N THR A 336 15.62 16.80 -7.18
CA THR A 336 16.35 15.69 -7.82
C THR A 336 16.61 14.50 -6.90
N VAL A 337 15.81 14.35 -5.84
CA VAL A 337 15.83 13.14 -5.01
C VAL A 337 15.35 11.96 -5.85
N ASP A 338 15.98 10.81 -5.71
CA ASP A 338 15.56 9.60 -6.40
C ASP A 338 14.22 9.11 -5.85
N PRO A 339 13.15 9.00 -6.67
CA PRO A 339 11.88 8.46 -6.22
C PRO A 339 11.99 7.03 -5.66
N ILE A 340 12.89 6.19 -6.20
CA ILE A 340 13.06 4.81 -5.72
C ILE A 340 13.61 4.80 -4.28
N MET A 341 14.61 5.65 -4.01
CA MET A 341 15.10 5.85 -2.65
C MET A 341 13.99 6.34 -1.69
N VAL A 342 13.12 7.26 -2.15
CA VAL A 342 11.99 7.71 -1.32
C VAL A 342 11.00 6.56 -1.07
N THR A 343 10.75 5.72 -2.07
CA THR A 343 9.94 4.49 -1.93
C THR A 343 10.51 3.57 -0.85
N GLU A 344 11.79 3.23 -0.93
CA GLU A 344 12.47 2.37 0.04
C GLU A 344 12.40 2.95 1.46
N MET A 345 12.68 4.26 1.59
CA MET A 345 12.56 4.95 2.87
C MET A 345 11.12 4.89 3.38
N SER A 346 10.13 5.14 2.53
CA SER A 346 8.72 5.15 2.92
C SER A 346 8.33 3.81 3.52
N VAL A 347 8.65 2.71 2.84
CA VAL A 347 8.34 1.35 3.27
C VAL A 347 8.98 1.00 4.63
N VAL A 348 10.23 1.42 4.86
CA VAL A 348 10.91 1.20 6.16
C VAL A 348 10.28 2.05 7.27
N PHE A 349 9.97 3.32 7.00
CA PHE A 349 9.30 4.19 7.98
C PHE A 349 7.84 3.78 8.22
N SER A 350 7.16 3.18 7.24
CA SER A 350 5.87 2.53 7.41
C SER A 350 5.96 1.47 8.50
N ALA A 351 6.95 0.57 8.43
CA ALA A 351 7.18 -0.47 9.45
C ALA A 351 7.31 0.14 10.87
N VAL A 352 7.98 1.29 10.99
CA VAL A 352 8.13 2.00 12.27
C VAL A 352 6.78 2.54 12.79
N ALA A 353 5.94 3.07 11.89
CA ALA A 353 4.66 3.68 12.25
C ALA A 353 3.52 2.67 12.50
N LEU A 354 3.68 1.40 12.13
CA LEU A 354 2.65 0.37 12.25
C LEU A 354 2.04 0.26 13.66
N PRO A 355 2.82 0.23 14.77
CA PRO A 355 2.22 0.11 16.11
C PRO A 355 1.33 1.28 16.46
N LEU A 356 1.70 2.50 16.04
CA LEU A 356 0.92 3.71 16.28
C LEU A 356 -0.43 3.69 15.54
N THR A 357 -0.53 2.90 14.47
CA THR A 357 -1.75 2.76 13.66
C THR A 357 -2.61 1.60 14.15
N TYR A 358 -2.02 0.41 14.27
CA TYR A 358 -2.77 -0.82 14.51
C TYR A 358 -3.15 -1.07 15.96
N PHE A 359 -2.35 -0.58 16.93
CA PHE A 359 -2.76 -0.66 18.32
C PHE A 359 -4.06 0.13 18.57
N PRO A 360 -4.19 1.41 18.16
CA PRO A 360 -5.44 2.13 18.31
C PRO A 360 -6.63 1.50 17.61
N ILE A 361 -6.45 0.94 16.40
CA ILE A 361 -7.51 0.23 15.68
C ILE A 361 -8.00 -0.96 16.52
N LEU A 362 -7.09 -1.76 17.08
CA LEU A 362 -7.46 -2.90 17.92
C LEU A 362 -8.23 -2.48 19.18
N VAL A 363 -7.84 -1.35 19.80
CA VAL A 363 -8.55 -0.82 20.97
C VAL A 363 -9.97 -0.38 20.60
N VAL A 364 -10.13 0.42 19.54
CA VAL A 364 -11.45 0.90 19.09
C VAL A 364 -12.33 -0.28 18.62
N ALA A 365 -11.74 -1.29 17.98
CA ALA A 365 -12.45 -2.50 17.52
C ALA A 365 -13.02 -3.36 18.66
N ASN A 366 -12.57 -3.12 19.90
CA ASN A 366 -13.04 -3.77 21.11
C ASN A 366 -13.98 -2.91 21.95
N ASP A 367 -14.28 -1.69 21.49
CA ASP A 367 -15.04 -0.74 22.29
C ASP A 367 -16.55 -0.91 22.10
N PRO A 368 -17.29 -1.35 23.14
CA PRO A 368 -18.72 -1.60 23.02
C PRO A 368 -19.54 -0.32 22.84
N ASP A 369 -19.03 0.86 23.22
CA ASP A 369 -19.79 2.10 23.07
C ASP A 369 -19.93 2.52 21.60
N TYR A 370 -18.97 2.14 20.74
CA TYR A 370 -19.06 2.42 19.29
C TYR A 370 -19.57 1.22 18.49
N LEU A 371 -19.23 0.00 18.90
CA LEU A 371 -19.50 -1.19 18.10
C LEU A 371 -20.67 -2.03 18.62
N GLY A 372 -21.11 -1.82 19.87
CA GLY A 372 -22.14 -2.63 20.50
C GLY A 372 -21.84 -4.12 20.38
N GLU A 373 -22.78 -4.88 19.81
CA GLU A 373 -22.63 -6.32 19.59
C GLU A 373 -21.60 -6.68 18.50
N HIS A 374 -21.12 -5.71 17.73
CA HIS A 374 -20.15 -5.92 16.65
C HIS A 374 -18.71 -5.80 17.13
N THR A 375 -18.40 -5.79 18.44
CA THR A 375 -17.02 -5.80 18.95
C THR A 375 -16.25 -7.07 18.53
N ASN A 376 -14.92 -7.04 18.61
CA ASN A 376 -14.10 -8.22 18.35
C ASN A 376 -14.47 -9.41 19.25
N GLY A 377 -14.67 -10.57 18.62
CA GLY A 377 -14.72 -11.85 19.33
C GLY A 377 -13.33 -12.35 19.76
N ARG A 378 -13.29 -13.46 20.49
CA ARG A 378 -12.05 -14.06 21.02
C ARG A 378 -11.03 -14.37 19.92
N PHE A 379 -11.49 -14.88 18.77
CA PHE A 379 -10.63 -15.20 17.63
C PHE A 379 -10.01 -13.95 17.00
N ALA A 380 -10.81 -12.92 16.73
CA ALA A 380 -10.33 -11.65 16.17
C ALA A 380 -9.33 -10.96 17.11
N ASN A 381 -9.55 -11.04 18.43
CA ASN A 381 -8.62 -10.51 19.41
C ASN A 381 -7.31 -11.31 19.51
N ALA A 382 -7.38 -12.64 19.42
CA ALA A 382 -6.18 -13.47 19.38
C ALA A 382 -5.32 -13.14 18.15
N LEU A 383 -5.94 -13.05 16.97
CA LEU A 383 -5.24 -12.65 15.74
C LEU A 383 -4.70 -11.22 15.82
N GLY A 384 -5.54 -10.25 16.17
CA GLY A 384 -5.12 -8.84 16.26
C GLY A 384 -3.99 -8.62 17.27
N SER A 385 -4.04 -9.27 18.43
CA SER A 385 -2.97 -9.19 19.43
C SER A 385 -1.70 -9.90 18.97
N GLY A 386 -1.82 -11.07 18.32
CA GLY A 386 -0.68 -11.78 17.74
C GLY A 386 0.04 -10.97 16.67
N TYR A 387 -0.72 -10.36 15.73
CA TYR A 387 -0.15 -9.46 14.74
C TYR A 387 0.43 -8.20 15.34
N LEU A 388 -0.17 -7.67 16.42
CA LEU A 388 0.39 -6.51 17.09
C LEU A 388 1.80 -6.80 17.65
N VAL A 389 2.05 -8.01 18.16
CA VAL A 389 3.40 -8.42 18.57
C VAL A 389 4.36 -8.40 17.38
N LEU A 390 3.97 -8.95 16.23
CA LEU A 390 4.79 -8.94 15.01
C LEU A 390 5.07 -7.50 14.53
N VAL A 391 4.04 -6.65 14.55
CA VAL A 391 4.11 -5.22 14.22
C VAL A 391 5.11 -4.49 15.13
N VAL A 392 5.08 -4.75 16.44
CA VAL A 392 6.04 -4.15 17.39
C VAL A 392 7.45 -4.67 17.13
N VAL A 393 7.64 -5.96 16.88
CA VAL A 393 8.94 -6.54 16.55
C VAL A 393 9.52 -5.92 15.27
N ALA A 394 8.72 -5.82 14.20
CA ALA A 394 9.14 -5.20 12.95
C ALA A 394 9.49 -3.72 13.12
N SER A 395 8.65 -2.96 13.84
CA SER A 395 8.88 -1.53 14.14
C SER A 395 10.18 -1.29 14.92
N LEU A 396 10.44 -2.10 15.97
CA LEU A 396 11.67 -1.99 16.76
C LEU A 396 12.92 -2.41 15.97
N ALA A 397 12.78 -3.36 15.04
CA ALA A 397 13.88 -3.85 14.21
C ALA A 397 14.19 -2.93 13.02
N ALA A 398 13.22 -2.17 12.52
CA ALA A 398 13.34 -1.37 11.29
C ALA A 398 14.54 -0.42 11.28
N ILE A 399 14.65 0.48 12.26
CA ILE A 399 15.74 1.48 12.30
C ILE A 399 17.11 0.84 12.57
N PRO A 400 17.28 -0.05 13.57
CA PRO A 400 18.57 -0.73 13.78
C PRO A 400 19.04 -1.50 12.54
N LEU A 401 18.15 -2.25 11.89
CA LEU A 401 18.49 -3.00 10.68
C LEU A 401 18.83 -2.08 9.52
N MET A 402 18.08 -0.99 9.31
CA MET A 402 18.37 0.01 8.28
C MET A 402 19.77 0.61 8.45
N VAL A 403 20.16 0.96 9.68
CA VAL A 403 21.47 1.54 9.99
C VAL A 403 22.59 0.52 9.82
N VAL A 404 22.44 -0.68 10.39
CA VAL A 404 23.48 -1.73 10.35
C VAL A 404 23.72 -2.22 8.92
N THR A 405 22.67 -2.34 8.12
CA THR A 405 22.75 -2.87 6.76
C THR A 405 22.98 -1.80 5.69
N LYS A 406 23.04 -0.51 6.06
CA LYS A 406 23.10 0.63 5.12
C LYS A 406 22.00 0.54 4.05
N MET A 407 20.75 0.42 4.50
CA MET A 407 19.58 0.17 3.65
C MET A 407 19.72 -1.10 2.80
N GLY A 408 20.24 -2.18 3.40
CA GLY A 408 20.42 -3.46 2.73
C GLY A 408 21.64 -3.56 1.82
N THR A 409 22.47 -2.53 1.65
CA THR A 409 23.64 -2.59 0.75
C THR A 409 24.87 -3.27 1.35
N ALA A 410 24.87 -3.55 2.65
CA ALA A 410 25.99 -4.13 3.40
C ALA A 410 26.02 -5.67 3.42
#